data_AF-A0A3D5ZT81-F1
#
_entry.id   AF-A0A3D5ZT81-F1
#
_cell.length_a   1.000
_cell.length_b   1.000
_cell.length_c   1.000
_cell.angle_alpha   90.00
_cell.angle_beta   90.00
_cell.angle_gamma   90.00
#
_symmetry.space_group_name_H-M   'P 1'
#
loop_
_entity.id
_entity.type
_entity.pdbx_description
1 polymer ?
#
loop_
_entity_poly.entity_id
_entity_poly.type
_entity_poly.pdbx_seq_one_letter_code
_entity_poly.pdbx_strand_id
1 'polypeptide(L)'
;WCNVMRWEKTTRPFLRTSEFLWQEGHTVHATEEEAMEETMRMLNVYKSFAEETLAIPVITGRKTEKEKFAGAVATYGMEAMMLDGKSLQAGTSHYLGQNFAKAFNIKFLDKDGKQKIAYTTSWGTSTRLIGAIIMAHGDQRGLVLPPKVAPIQAIIIPVAAHKGGVNEKAKEIEELLLDAGLRAETDTREMSPGWKFN
;
A
#
# COMPACT_ATOMS: atom_id res chain seq x y z
N TRP A 1 -8.37 -2.38 9.35
CA TRP A 1 -7.54 -3.44 8.76
C TRP A 1 -8.31 -4.73 8.84
N CYS A 2 -8.55 -5.36 7.70
CA CYS A 2 -9.38 -6.55 7.58
C CYS A 2 -9.15 -7.22 6.22
N ASN A 3 -9.77 -8.38 6.03
CA ASN A 3 -10.06 -8.94 4.72
C ASN A 3 -11.45 -8.48 4.25
N VAL A 4 -11.63 -8.42 2.93
CA VAL A 4 -12.94 -8.28 2.30
C VAL A 4 -13.08 -9.24 1.14
N MET A 5 -14.33 -9.60 0.83
CA MET A 5 -14.66 -10.51 -0.27
C MET A 5 -15.36 -9.76 -1.41
N ARG A 6 -14.89 -9.96 -2.64
CA ARG A 6 -15.56 -9.54 -3.88
C ARG A 6 -15.50 -10.71 -4.85
N TRP A 7 -16.63 -11.22 -5.32
CA TRP A 7 -16.64 -12.38 -6.22
C TRP A 7 -16.20 -11.99 -7.64
N GLU A 8 -14.89 -11.97 -7.86
CA GLU A 8 -14.26 -11.52 -9.12
C GLU A 8 -14.31 -12.62 -10.19
N LYS A 9 -14.68 -12.26 -11.43
CA LYS A 9 -14.75 -13.21 -12.55
C LYS A 9 -13.38 -13.65 -13.07
N THR A 10 -12.36 -12.82 -12.89
CA THR A 10 -10.99 -13.10 -13.33
C THR A 10 -10.05 -12.59 -12.26
N THR A 11 -9.20 -13.47 -11.75
CA THR A 11 -8.24 -13.13 -10.70
C THR A 11 -6.83 -12.95 -11.26
N ARG A 12 -6.07 -12.09 -10.59
CA ARG A 12 -4.64 -11.84 -10.78
C ARG A 12 -4.05 -11.64 -9.39
N PRO A 13 -3.06 -12.44 -8.95
CA PRO A 13 -2.48 -12.34 -7.61
C PRO A 13 -2.15 -10.88 -7.25
N PHE A 14 -2.52 -10.48 -6.04
CA PHE A 14 -2.47 -9.11 -5.49
C PHE A 14 -3.35 -8.07 -6.21
N LEU A 15 -3.40 -8.04 -7.54
CA LEU A 15 -4.12 -7.01 -8.29
C LEU A 15 -5.64 -7.14 -8.21
N ARG A 16 -6.13 -8.38 -8.22
CA ARG A 16 -7.55 -8.72 -8.20
C ARG A 16 -7.73 -10.15 -7.70
N THR A 17 -8.18 -10.32 -6.46
CA THR A 17 -8.47 -11.63 -5.86
C THR A 17 -9.86 -11.61 -5.24
N SER A 18 -10.47 -12.79 -5.08
CA SER A 18 -11.83 -12.87 -4.53
C SER A 18 -11.90 -12.48 -3.06
N GLU A 19 -10.82 -12.74 -2.33
CA GLU A 19 -10.57 -12.25 -0.99
C GLU A 19 -9.25 -11.49 -1.00
N PHE A 20 -9.19 -10.34 -0.35
CA PHE A 20 -7.95 -9.58 -0.20
C PHE A 20 -7.90 -8.83 1.11
N LEU A 21 -6.68 -8.65 1.62
CA LEU A 21 -6.41 -7.80 2.77
C LEU A 21 -6.37 -6.34 2.32
N TRP A 22 -6.97 -5.48 3.15
CA TRP A 22 -6.95 -4.06 2.93
C TRP A 22 -7.08 -3.29 4.24
N GLN A 23 -6.85 -1.99 4.13
CA GLN A 23 -7.31 -1.05 5.12
C GLN A 23 -8.47 -0.26 4.51
N GLU A 24 -9.46 0.03 5.35
CA GLU A 24 -10.56 0.92 5.03
C GLU A 24 -10.72 1.91 6.17
N GLY A 25 -10.75 3.19 5.83
CA GLY A 25 -11.08 4.26 6.77
C GLY A 25 -12.45 4.82 6.44
N HIS A 26 -13.17 5.20 7.48
CA HIS A 26 -14.47 5.83 7.41
C HIS A 26 -14.50 6.95 8.44
N THR A 27 -14.96 8.13 8.03
CA THR A 27 -15.01 9.30 8.91
C THR A 27 -16.35 10.02 8.76
N VAL A 28 -16.73 10.76 9.80
CA VAL A 28 -17.98 11.49 9.90
C VAL A 28 -17.67 12.90 10.39
N HIS A 29 -18.17 13.91 9.70
CA HIS A 29 -17.82 15.32 9.88
C HIS A 29 -19.07 16.18 10.04
N ALA A 30 -18.92 17.31 10.74
CA ALA A 30 -20.00 18.27 10.91
C ALA A 30 -20.20 19.10 9.63
N THR A 31 -19.11 19.43 8.92
CA THR A 31 -19.15 20.27 7.72
C THR A 31 -18.63 19.57 6.47
N GLU A 32 -18.97 20.14 5.32
CA GLU A 32 -18.47 19.69 4.02
C GLU A 32 -16.97 19.95 3.88
N GLU A 33 -16.49 21.07 4.41
CA GLU A 33 -15.10 21.50 4.34
C GLU A 33 -14.18 20.51 5.07
N GLU A 34 -14.54 20.10 6.30
CA GLU A 34 -13.80 19.10 7.07
C GLU A 34 -13.75 17.75 6.34
N ALA A 35 -14.87 17.33 5.74
CA ALA A 35 -14.93 16.08 4.98
C ALA A 35 -14.07 16.15 3.71
N MET A 36 -14.03 17.30 3.02
CA MET A 36 -13.18 17.47 1.84
C MET A 36 -11.70 17.52 2.21
N GLU A 37 -11.35 18.22 3.29
CA GLU A 37 -10.00 18.25 3.84
C GLU A 37 -9.52 16.84 4.18
N GLU A 38 -10.34 16.06 4.87
CA GLU A 38 -10.04 14.67 5.22
C GLU A 38 -9.85 13.80 3.98
N THR A 39 -10.71 13.97 2.97
CA THR A 39 -10.62 13.25 1.71
C THR A 39 -9.27 13.48 1.03
N MET A 40 -8.84 14.75 0.95
CA MET A 40 -7.56 15.12 0.32
C MET A 40 -6.35 14.75 1.18
N ARG A 41 -6.46 14.89 2.50
CA ARG A 41 -5.43 14.48 3.47
C ARG A 41 -5.09 13.01 3.29
N MET A 42 -6.09 12.14 3.23
CA MET A 42 -5.86 10.70 3.09
C MET A 42 -5.35 10.29 1.71
N LEU A 43 -5.74 11.00 0.65
CA LEU A 43 -5.12 10.82 -0.67
C LEU A 43 -3.62 11.16 -0.63
N ASN A 44 -3.24 12.25 0.04
CA ASN A 44 -1.84 12.67 0.18
C ASN A 44 -1.02 11.72 1.06
N VAL A 45 -1.63 11.12 2.09
CA VAL A 45 -0.99 10.04 2.87
C VAL A 45 -0.63 8.87 1.95
N TYR A 46 -1.55 8.42 1.09
CA TYR A 46 -1.24 7.34 0.15
C TYR A 46 -0.18 7.73 -0.87
N LYS A 47 -0.25 8.96 -1.41
CA LYS A 47 0.76 9.48 -2.33
C LYS A 47 2.15 9.43 -1.69
N SER A 48 2.29 10.00 -0.49
CA SER A 48 3.55 10.05 0.24
C SER A 48 4.06 8.64 0.54
N PHE A 49 3.17 7.72 0.93
CA PHE A 49 3.54 6.33 1.13
C PHE A 49 4.04 5.67 -0.17
N ALA A 50 3.34 5.84 -1.29
CA ALA A 50 3.76 5.28 -2.57
C ALA A 50 5.12 5.82 -3.03
N GLU A 51 5.32 7.14 -2.99
CA GLU A 51 6.53 7.79 -3.48
C GLU A 51 7.70 7.59 -2.52
N GLU A 52 7.52 7.84 -1.22
CA GLU A 52 8.62 7.86 -0.26
C GLU A 52 8.94 6.48 0.31
N THR A 53 7.97 5.57 0.36
CA THR A 53 8.16 4.23 0.97
C THR A 53 8.23 3.13 -0.06
N LEU A 54 7.36 3.17 -1.07
CA LEU A 54 7.35 2.16 -2.13
C LEU A 54 8.22 2.55 -3.34
N ALA A 55 8.76 3.77 -3.38
CA ALA A 55 9.50 4.31 -4.52
C ALA A 55 8.71 4.28 -5.84
N ILE A 56 7.38 4.34 -5.79
CA ILE A 56 6.51 4.30 -6.97
C ILE A 56 6.02 5.73 -7.24
N PRO A 57 6.37 6.35 -8.39
CA PRO A 57 5.82 7.64 -8.79
C PRO A 57 4.33 7.49 -9.13
N VAL A 58 3.52 8.44 -8.68
CA VAL A 58 2.07 8.39 -8.86
C VAL A 58 1.49 9.74 -9.28
N ILE A 59 0.37 9.67 -10.00
CA ILE A 59 -0.44 10.83 -10.35
C ILE A 59 -1.74 10.77 -9.55
N THR A 60 -1.99 11.81 -8.76
CA THR A 60 -3.24 11.96 -8.01
C THR A 60 -4.23 12.83 -8.77
N GLY A 61 -5.50 12.47 -8.78
CA GLY A 61 -6.53 13.27 -9.44
C GLY A 61 -7.95 12.83 -9.15
N ARG A 62 -8.90 13.67 -9.58
CA ARG A 62 -10.34 13.36 -9.50
C ARG A 62 -10.73 12.39 -10.63
N LYS A 63 -11.44 11.32 -10.28
CA LYS A 63 -12.06 10.40 -11.25
C LYS A 63 -13.20 11.08 -11.98
N THR A 64 -13.43 10.68 -13.22
CA THR A 64 -14.61 11.11 -13.98
C THR A 64 -15.89 10.57 -13.33
N GLU A 65 -17.04 11.15 -13.69
CA GLU A 65 -18.33 10.70 -13.18
C GLU A 65 -18.62 9.21 -13.49
N LYS A 66 -18.07 8.68 -14.59
CA LYS A 66 -18.19 7.27 -14.96
C LYS A 66 -17.35 6.34 -14.06
N GLU A 67 -16.19 6.79 -13.62
CA GLU A 67 -15.19 5.97 -12.91
C GLU A 67 -15.18 6.20 -11.39
N LYS A 68 -16.07 7.05 -10.87
CA LYS A 68 -16.18 7.28 -9.42
C LYS A 68 -16.86 6.11 -8.71
N PHE A 69 -16.60 5.98 -7.41
CA PHE A 69 -17.30 5.01 -6.57
C PHE A 69 -18.81 5.27 -6.55
N ALA A 70 -19.61 4.20 -6.72
CA ALA A 70 -21.06 4.28 -6.67
C ALA A 70 -21.50 4.78 -5.29
N GLY A 71 -22.21 5.92 -5.26
CA GLY A 71 -22.64 6.56 -4.01
C GLY A 71 -21.69 7.66 -3.50
N ALA A 72 -20.50 7.83 -4.08
CA ALA A 72 -19.66 8.98 -3.80
C ALA A 72 -20.11 10.23 -4.57
N VAL A 73 -19.97 11.40 -3.94
CA VAL A 73 -20.08 12.69 -4.65
C VAL A 73 -18.88 12.84 -5.57
N ALA A 74 -17.67 12.64 -5.03
CA ALA A 74 -16.42 12.65 -5.78
C ALA A 74 -15.49 11.52 -5.33
N THR A 75 -14.71 10.98 -6.27
CA THR A 75 -13.65 10.02 -5.98
C THR A 75 -12.33 10.60 -6.46
N TYR A 76 -11.32 10.50 -5.61
CA TYR A 76 -9.94 10.82 -5.93
C TYR A 76 -9.12 9.54 -5.91
N GLY A 77 -8.28 9.39 -6.92
CA GLY A 77 -7.43 8.22 -7.11
C GLY A 77 -5.96 8.59 -7.18
N MET A 78 -5.13 7.61 -6.84
CA MET A 78 -3.68 7.61 -7.04
C MET A 78 -3.34 6.59 -8.12
N GLU A 79 -2.86 7.04 -9.27
CA GLU A 79 -2.54 6.21 -10.43
C GLU A 79 -1.03 6.02 -10.58
N ALA A 80 -0.57 4.78 -10.61
CA ALA A 80 0.82 4.42 -10.89
C ALA A 80 0.95 3.88 -12.33
N MET A 81 2.10 4.10 -12.97
CA MET A 81 2.41 3.50 -14.27
C MET A 81 3.30 2.26 -14.07
N MET A 82 2.89 1.13 -14.65
CA MET A 82 3.65 -0.12 -14.58
C MET A 82 4.64 -0.23 -15.74
N LEU A 83 5.65 -1.09 -15.63
CA LEU A 83 6.67 -1.27 -16.67
C LEU A 83 6.10 -1.80 -18.00
N ASP A 84 4.92 -2.44 -17.98
CA ASP A 84 4.21 -2.88 -19.19
C ASP A 84 3.37 -1.77 -19.86
N GLY A 85 3.50 -0.53 -19.38
CA GLY A 85 2.83 0.66 -19.94
C GLY A 85 1.36 0.80 -19.54
N LYS A 86 0.85 -0.01 -18.60
CA LYS A 86 -0.52 0.10 -18.09
C LYS A 86 -0.57 0.89 -16.79
N SER A 87 -1.65 1.65 -16.62
CA SER A 87 -1.94 2.30 -15.34
C SER A 87 -2.54 1.33 -14.34
N LEU A 88 -2.24 1.57 -13.06
CA LEU A 88 -2.80 0.86 -11.92
C LEU A 88 -3.26 1.88 -10.87
N GLN A 89 -4.56 1.84 -10.55
CA GLN A 89 -5.08 2.57 -9.39
C GLN A 89 -4.57 1.92 -8.10
N ALA A 90 -3.67 2.61 -7.41
CA ALA A 90 -2.94 2.15 -6.25
C ALA A 90 -3.59 2.56 -4.91
N GLY A 91 -4.54 3.49 -4.93
CA GLY A 91 -5.33 3.90 -3.75
C GLY A 91 -6.47 4.84 -4.10
N THR A 92 -7.49 4.90 -3.25
CA THR A 92 -8.61 5.84 -3.43
C THR A 92 -9.05 6.51 -2.14
N SER A 93 -9.54 7.73 -2.28
CA SER A 93 -10.21 8.51 -1.26
C SER A 93 -11.50 9.11 -1.81
N HIS A 94 -12.59 8.99 -1.07
CA HIS A 94 -13.94 9.29 -1.54
C HIS A 94 -14.57 10.33 -0.63
N TYR A 95 -15.02 11.42 -1.25
CA TYR A 95 -15.96 12.33 -0.62
C TYR A 95 -17.38 11.81 -0.88
N LEU A 96 -18.03 11.33 0.18
CA LEU A 96 -19.36 10.71 0.09
C LEU A 96 -20.49 11.73 0.28
N GLY A 97 -20.15 12.95 0.68
CA GLY A 97 -21.12 13.97 1.08
C GLY A 97 -22.04 13.44 2.18
N GLN A 98 -23.32 13.72 2.04
CA GLN A 98 -24.36 13.27 2.95
C GLN A 98 -25.08 11.99 2.47
N ASN A 99 -24.63 11.35 1.38
CA ASN A 99 -25.36 10.24 0.76
C ASN A 99 -25.56 9.06 1.73
N PHE A 100 -24.47 8.61 2.35
CA PHE A 100 -24.51 7.54 3.35
C PHE A 100 -25.18 7.98 4.64
N ALA A 101 -24.91 9.21 5.10
CA ALA A 101 -25.56 9.73 6.30
C ALA A 101 -27.09 9.82 6.15
N LYS A 102 -27.61 10.18 4.98
CA LYS A 102 -29.04 10.13 4.67
C LYS A 102 -29.58 8.70 4.69
N ALA A 103 -28.90 7.78 4.02
CA ALA A 103 -29.32 6.38 3.93
C ALA A 103 -29.37 5.67 5.29
N PHE A 104 -28.41 5.98 6.18
CA PHE A 104 -28.27 5.36 7.51
C PHE A 104 -28.78 6.25 8.66
N ASN A 105 -29.45 7.37 8.36
CA ASN A 105 -29.97 8.33 9.34
C ASN A 105 -28.91 8.83 10.36
N ILE A 106 -27.69 9.10 9.88
CA ILE A 106 -26.58 9.64 10.68
C ILE A 106 -26.77 11.15 10.82
N LYS A 107 -27.17 11.58 12.02
CA LYS A 107 -27.47 12.97 12.37
C LYS A 107 -26.79 13.36 13.66
N PHE A 108 -26.60 14.66 13.85
CA PHE A 108 -26.08 15.23 15.09
C PHE A 108 -26.84 16.51 15.45
N LEU A 109 -26.80 16.88 16.74
CA LEU A 109 -27.27 18.17 17.22
C LEU A 109 -26.11 19.15 17.12
N ASP A 110 -26.23 20.19 16.29
CA ASP A 110 -25.17 21.17 16.10
C ASP A 110 -25.24 22.29 17.15
N LYS A 111 -24.22 23.14 17.19
CA LYS A 111 -24.08 24.27 18.14
C LYS A 111 -25.23 25.28 18.08
N ASP A 112 -25.95 25.33 16.95
CA ASP A 112 -27.15 26.15 16.76
C ASP A 112 -28.44 25.48 17.31
N GLY A 113 -28.31 24.32 17.96
CA GLY A 113 -29.43 23.54 18.49
C GLY A 113 -30.27 22.85 17.42
N LYS A 114 -29.83 22.83 16.16
CA LYS A 114 -30.56 22.17 15.07
C LYS A 114 -29.97 20.80 14.79
N GLN A 115 -30.85 19.86 14.46
CA GLN A 115 -30.43 18.54 13.99
C GLN A 115 -29.98 18.63 12.53
N LYS A 116 -28.74 18.22 12.26
CA LYS A 116 -28.12 18.24 10.92
C LYS A 116 -27.69 16.84 10.49
N ILE A 117 -27.57 16.63 9.18
CA ILE A 117 -27.06 15.39 8.60
C ILE A 117 -25.55 15.52 8.44
N ALA A 118 -24.81 14.52 8.90
CA ALA A 118 -23.35 14.54 8.85
C ALA A 118 -22.80 14.33 7.43
N TYR A 119 -21.58 14.81 7.20
CA TYR A 119 -20.81 14.54 5.99
C TYR A 119 -19.89 13.36 6.23
N THR A 120 -19.62 12.55 5.20
CA THR A 120 -18.85 11.30 5.37
C THR A 120 -17.76 11.17 4.30
N THR A 121 -16.69 10.49 4.67
CA THR A 121 -15.61 10.11 3.74
C THR A 121 -15.29 8.63 3.91
N SER A 122 -14.74 8.03 2.85
CA SER A 122 -14.18 6.68 2.90
C SER A 122 -12.93 6.60 2.06
N TRP A 123 -11.95 5.80 2.48
CA TRP A 123 -10.65 5.70 1.80
C TRP A 123 -10.03 4.33 2.01
N GLY A 124 -9.26 3.86 1.02
CA GLY A 124 -8.78 2.48 0.99
C GLY A 124 -7.53 2.25 0.16
N THR A 125 -6.65 1.39 0.66
CA THR A 125 -5.61 0.70 -0.12
C THR A 125 -5.58 -0.77 0.27
N SER A 126 -5.13 -1.63 -0.64
CA SER A 126 -5.09 -3.08 -0.43
C SER A 126 -3.73 -3.68 -0.75
N THR A 127 -3.62 -5.00 -0.60
CA THR A 127 -2.48 -5.79 -1.09
C THR A 127 -2.17 -5.59 -2.57
N ARG A 128 -3.03 -4.91 -3.33
CA ARG A 128 -2.70 -4.41 -4.68
C ARG A 128 -1.41 -3.59 -4.72
N LEU A 129 -1.04 -2.91 -3.63
CA LEU A 129 0.26 -2.21 -3.53
C LEU A 129 1.46 -3.15 -3.64
N ILE A 130 1.33 -4.42 -3.20
CA ILE A 130 2.37 -5.44 -3.42
C ILE A 130 2.50 -5.73 -4.91
N GLY A 131 1.38 -5.89 -5.61
CA GLY A 131 1.38 -6.04 -7.07
C GLY A 131 1.97 -4.83 -7.79
N ALA A 132 1.73 -3.62 -7.27
CA ALA A 132 2.33 -2.38 -7.80
C ALA A 132 3.87 -2.40 -7.67
N ILE A 133 4.42 -2.81 -6.52
CA ILE A 133 5.87 -2.96 -6.32
C ILE A 133 6.45 -3.92 -7.35
N ILE A 134 5.84 -5.09 -7.51
CA ILE A 134 6.30 -6.13 -8.44
C ILE A 134 6.36 -5.59 -9.87
N MET A 135 5.30 -4.91 -10.32
CA MET A 135 5.18 -4.46 -11.71
C MET A 135 5.87 -3.13 -12.01
N ALA A 136 6.18 -2.33 -10.99
CA ALA A 136 6.90 -1.06 -11.15
C ALA A 136 8.42 -1.23 -11.12
N HIS A 137 8.92 -2.22 -10.37
CA HIS A 137 10.36 -2.38 -10.11
C HIS A 137 10.97 -3.67 -10.65
N GLY A 138 10.18 -4.73 -10.81
CA GLY A 138 10.68 -6.03 -11.24
C GLY A 138 11.36 -6.01 -12.60
N ASP A 139 12.32 -6.90 -12.79
CA ASP A 139 13.11 -7.02 -14.03
C ASP A 139 13.17 -8.47 -14.53
N GLN A 140 14.05 -8.75 -15.50
CA GLN A 140 14.22 -10.09 -16.06
C GLN A 140 14.83 -11.10 -15.08
N ARG A 141 15.39 -10.65 -13.95
CA ARG A 141 15.95 -11.50 -12.89
C ARG A 141 14.96 -11.72 -11.75
N GLY A 142 13.86 -10.97 -11.69
CA GLY A 142 12.76 -11.19 -10.77
C GLY A 142 12.37 -9.93 -10.00
N LEU A 143 12.19 -10.07 -8.68
CA LEU A 143 11.75 -8.99 -7.82
C LEU A 143 12.87 -7.99 -7.54
N VAL A 144 12.53 -6.70 -7.56
CA VAL A 144 13.37 -5.61 -7.04
C VAL A 144 12.55 -4.89 -5.98
N LEU A 145 12.85 -5.14 -4.71
CA LEU A 145 12.06 -4.61 -3.60
C LEU A 145 12.63 -3.26 -3.13
N PRO A 146 11.77 -2.23 -2.91
CA PRO A 146 12.21 -0.97 -2.32
C PRO A 146 12.79 -1.19 -0.91
N PRO A 147 13.95 -0.59 -0.57
CA PRO A 147 14.65 -0.89 0.68
C PRO A 147 13.85 -0.66 1.97
N LYS A 148 12.86 0.25 1.95
CA LYS A 148 12.01 0.53 3.13
C LYS A 148 11.00 -0.58 3.44
N VAL A 149 10.66 -1.42 2.46
CA VAL A 149 9.67 -2.50 2.61
C VAL A 149 10.23 -3.90 2.34
N ALA A 150 11.48 -4.01 1.87
CA ALA A 150 12.14 -5.31 1.68
C ALA A 150 12.24 -6.07 3.02
N PRO A 151 11.71 -7.30 3.16
CA PRO A 151 11.83 -8.04 4.42
C PRO A 151 13.27 -8.24 4.87
N ILE A 152 14.16 -8.51 3.91
CA ILE A 152 15.62 -8.59 4.08
C ILE A 152 16.23 -7.47 3.22
N GLN A 153 17.06 -6.62 3.83
CA GLN A 153 17.80 -5.56 3.14
C GLN A 153 19.20 -6.01 2.72
N ALA A 154 19.82 -6.92 3.49
CA ALA A 154 21.13 -7.47 3.19
C ALA A 154 21.16 -8.97 3.50
N ILE A 155 21.57 -9.78 2.53
CA ILE A 155 21.79 -11.22 2.70
C ILE A 155 23.30 -11.49 2.67
N ILE A 156 23.83 -12.14 3.71
CA ILE A 156 25.23 -12.53 3.79
C ILE A 156 25.33 -13.97 3.29
N ILE A 157 26.17 -14.20 2.29
CA ILE A 157 26.37 -15.53 1.69
C ILE A 157 27.83 -15.96 1.93
N PRO A 158 28.08 -16.85 2.90
CA PRO A 158 29.41 -17.40 3.15
C PRO A 158 29.90 -18.23 1.95
N VAL A 159 31.06 -17.86 1.39
CA VAL A 159 31.70 -18.61 0.31
C VAL A 159 32.88 -19.40 0.89
N ALA A 160 32.94 -20.70 0.57
CA ALA A 160 33.89 -21.63 1.17
C ALA A 160 33.77 -21.71 2.71
N ALA A 161 32.54 -21.86 3.22
CA ALA A 161 32.20 -21.96 4.63
C ALA A 161 32.96 -23.07 5.42
N HIS A 162 33.53 -24.07 4.72
CA HIS A 162 34.39 -25.09 5.31
C HIS A 162 35.76 -24.55 5.76
N LYS A 163 36.18 -23.37 5.29
CA LYS A 163 37.40 -22.72 5.76
C LYS A 163 37.11 -22.04 7.09
N GLY A 164 37.93 -22.31 8.10
CA GLY A 164 37.80 -21.68 9.42
C GLY A 164 37.83 -20.16 9.33
N GLY A 165 37.01 -19.49 10.13
CA GLY A 165 36.90 -18.03 10.20
C GLY A 165 35.85 -17.43 9.26
N VAL A 166 35.38 -18.15 8.23
CA VAL A 166 34.42 -17.62 7.26
C VAL A 166 33.04 -17.43 7.89
N ASN A 167 32.55 -18.43 8.61
CA ASN A 167 31.22 -18.37 9.24
C ASN A 167 31.21 -17.40 10.43
N GLU A 168 32.30 -17.38 11.19
CA GLU A 168 32.51 -16.43 12.28
C GLU A 168 32.46 -15.00 11.75
N LYS A 169 33.18 -14.71 10.65
CA LYS A 169 33.17 -13.38 10.05
C LYS A 169 31.83 -13.00 9.43
N ALA A 170 31.12 -13.96 8.83
CA ALA A 170 29.77 -13.72 8.31
C ALA A 170 28.81 -13.30 9.44
N LYS A 171 28.87 -13.98 10.58
CA LYS A 171 28.08 -13.63 11.76
C LYS A 171 28.45 -12.26 12.33
N GLU A 172 29.74 -11.93 12.42
CA GLU A 172 30.18 -10.58 12.84
C GLU A 172 29.62 -9.48 11.92
N ILE A 173 29.57 -9.73 10.60
CA ILE A 173 29.01 -8.78 9.63
C ILE A 173 27.51 -8.64 9.80
N GLU A 174 26.79 -9.76 9.99
CA GLU A 174 25.35 -9.74 10.28
C GLU A 174 25.05 -8.92 11.54
N GLU A 175 25.76 -9.17 12.65
CA GLU A 175 25.62 -8.40 13.89
C GLU A 175 25.88 -6.90 13.68
N LEU A 176 26.94 -6.54 12.94
CA LEU A 176 27.25 -5.15 12.62
C LEU A 176 26.12 -4.46 11.81
N LEU A 177 25.50 -5.18 10.87
CA LEU A 177 24.40 -4.64 10.07
C LEU A 177 23.11 -4.51 10.90
N LEU A 178 22.82 -5.48 11.76
CA LEU A 178 21.70 -5.42 12.69
C LEU A 178 21.86 -4.25 13.68
N ASP A 179 23.05 -4.04 14.23
CA ASP A 179 23.38 -2.90 15.11
C ASP A 179 23.25 -1.54 14.39
N ALA A 180 23.47 -1.52 13.08
CA ALA A 180 23.21 -0.35 12.23
C ALA A 180 21.71 -0.14 11.90
N GLY A 181 20.82 -1.01 12.40
CA GLY A 181 19.38 -0.94 12.18
C GLY A 181 18.90 -1.50 10.84
N LEU A 182 19.75 -2.28 10.16
CA LEU A 182 19.39 -2.94 8.90
C LEU A 182 18.77 -4.33 9.15
N ARG A 183 17.86 -4.75 8.28
CA ARG A 183 17.33 -6.11 8.28
C ARG A 183 18.30 -7.02 7.52
N ALA A 184 19.20 -7.66 8.25
CA ALA A 184 20.22 -8.55 7.70
C ALA A 184 19.97 -10.01 8.10
N GLU A 185 20.42 -10.95 7.26
CA GLU A 185 20.35 -12.39 7.51
C GLU A 185 21.57 -13.07 6.87
N THR A 186 22.14 -14.08 7.54
CA THR A 186 23.16 -14.96 6.94
C THR A 186 22.52 -16.24 6.39
N ASP A 187 22.74 -16.55 5.11
CA ASP A 187 22.29 -17.81 4.51
C ASP A 187 23.28 -18.96 4.79
N THR A 188 22.99 -19.74 5.83
CA THR A 188 23.80 -20.90 6.27
C THR A 188 23.38 -22.22 5.62
N ARG A 189 22.49 -22.22 4.61
CA ARG A 189 22.05 -23.47 3.98
C ARG A 189 23.19 -24.13 3.21
N GLU A 190 23.22 -25.46 3.16
CA GLU A 190 24.22 -26.24 2.42
C GLU A 190 23.93 -26.27 0.91
N MET A 191 24.00 -25.09 0.27
CA MET A 191 23.80 -24.89 -1.17
C MET A 191 25.00 -24.19 -1.79
N SER A 192 25.23 -24.40 -3.09
CA SER A 192 26.31 -23.71 -3.79
C SER A 192 26.10 -22.19 -3.76
N PRO A 193 27.16 -21.36 -3.69
CA PRO A 193 27.01 -19.90 -3.70
C PRO A 193 26.23 -19.39 -4.91
N GLY A 194 26.46 -19.96 -6.09
CA GLY A 194 25.74 -19.61 -7.31
C GLY A 194 24.23 -19.85 -7.22
N TRP A 195 23.81 -20.90 -6.49
CA TRP A 195 22.39 -21.14 -6.22
C TRP A 195 21.81 -20.10 -5.27
N LYS A 196 22.57 -19.68 -4.24
CA LYS A 196 22.13 -18.67 -3.27
C LYS A 196 22.07 -17.25 -3.87
N PHE A 197 22.88 -16.96 -4.87
CA PHE A 197 22.84 -15.69 -5.60
C PHE A 197 21.62 -15.57 -6.51
N ASN A 198 21.04 -16.70 -6.93
CA ASN A 198 19.88 -16.74 -7.81
C ASN A 198 18.57 -16.70 -7.03
#